data_AF-A0A3N0WLM5-F1
#
_entry.id   AF-A0A3N0WLM5-F1
#
_cell.length_a   1.000
_cell.length_b   1.000
_cell.length_c   1.000
_cell.angle_alpha   90.00
_cell.angle_beta   90.00
_cell.angle_gamma   90.00
#
_symmetry.space_group_name_H-M   'P 1'
#
loop_
_entity.id
_entity.type
_entity.pdbx_description
1 polymer ?
#
loop_
_entity_poly.entity_id
_entity_poly.type
_entity_poly.pdbx_seq_one_letter_code
_entity_poly.pdbx_strand_id
1 'polypeptide(L)'
;MKKIFFASVLTLSILSCRENKSYNNDIVENAAENTESSISIKRLSKTQDIFNGIYYEKIKNDDELKEIDKKISLIQDDADKIRRIYNSVIANSDDYYLIAKNQAKGINDSVLRKEMMNLLKESSDKYYLKVQKIKELKHTININKQSIYSLYSAFKIRKTLPEIEKYQNAHPLKTDSLDSFINKQNKLLEELKNLK
;
A
#
# COMPACT_ATOMS: atom_id res chain seq x y z
N MET A 1 22.95 72.46 -52.92
CA MET A 1 21.52 72.73 -52.68
C MET A 1 21.20 72.48 -51.20
N LYS A 2 20.51 73.44 -50.56
CA LYS A 2 19.62 73.37 -49.37
C LYS A 2 20.15 72.60 -48.13
N LYS A 3 20.68 73.27 -47.09
CA LYS A 3 19.98 73.90 -45.93
C LYS A 3 18.90 73.02 -45.28
N ILE A 4 19.03 72.73 -43.97
CA ILE A 4 18.23 73.32 -42.87
C ILE A 4 18.57 72.62 -41.53
N PHE A 5 18.80 73.45 -40.50
CA PHE A 5 18.81 73.13 -39.08
C PHE A 5 17.47 72.61 -38.60
N PHE A 6 17.42 71.65 -37.66
CA PHE A 6 16.38 71.67 -36.63
C PHE A 6 16.90 71.13 -35.31
N ALA A 7 16.67 71.94 -34.28
CA ALA A 7 16.98 71.70 -32.89
C ALA A 7 15.93 70.79 -32.21
N SER A 8 16.26 70.42 -30.97
CA SER A 8 15.32 70.29 -29.85
C SER A 8 14.80 68.89 -29.49
N VAL A 9 15.22 68.47 -28.27
CA VAL A 9 14.42 67.81 -27.23
C VAL A 9 13.99 66.36 -27.49
N LEU A 10 14.72 65.43 -26.85
CA LEU A 10 14.10 64.36 -26.04
C LEU A 10 15.06 63.74 -25.02
N THR A 11 15.73 64.57 -24.22
CA THR A 11 16.36 64.12 -22.97
C THR A 11 15.34 64.23 -21.84
N LEU A 12 14.55 63.18 -21.55
CA LEU A 12 13.82 63.00 -20.27
C LEU A 12 13.04 61.67 -20.12
N SER A 13 13.49 60.54 -20.70
CA SER A 13 12.75 59.26 -20.59
C SER A 13 13.47 58.14 -19.83
N ILE A 14 14.53 58.44 -19.05
CA ILE A 14 15.34 57.39 -18.36
C ILE A 14 15.17 57.31 -16.84
N LEU A 15 14.14 57.91 -16.23
CA LEU A 15 13.97 57.90 -14.77
C LEU A 15 12.61 57.36 -14.25
N SER A 16 11.91 56.53 -15.02
CA SER A 16 10.65 55.91 -14.55
C SER A 16 10.63 54.38 -14.58
N CYS A 17 11.78 53.73 -14.40
CA CYS A 17 11.83 52.38 -13.86
C CYS A 17 12.28 52.49 -12.41
N ARG A 18 11.35 52.87 -11.54
CA ARG A 18 11.50 52.65 -10.11
C ARG A 18 11.41 51.14 -9.93
N GLU A 19 12.55 50.51 -9.74
CA GLU A 19 12.70 49.10 -9.42
C GLU A 19 11.74 48.78 -8.26
N ASN A 20 10.65 48.07 -8.55
CA ASN A 20 9.85 47.44 -7.53
C ASN A 20 10.79 46.45 -6.85
N LYS A 21 11.33 46.84 -5.69
CA LYS A 21 12.03 45.92 -4.80
C LYS A 21 11.16 44.67 -4.70
N SER A 22 11.66 43.58 -5.24
CA SER A 22 11.12 42.23 -5.10
C SER A 22 10.58 42.10 -3.68
N TYR A 23 9.26 42.04 -3.53
CA TYR A 23 8.63 41.87 -2.23
C TYR A 23 8.87 40.42 -1.82
N ASN A 24 10.07 40.16 -1.28
CA ASN A 24 10.49 38.97 -0.56
C ASN A 24 10.01 37.63 -1.17
N ASN A 25 10.63 37.22 -2.28
CA ASN A 25 10.70 35.80 -2.65
C ASN A 25 11.42 34.95 -1.60
N ASP A 26 12.27 35.56 -0.75
CA ASP A 26 13.04 34.90 0.30
C ASP A 26 12.21 34.00 1.23
N ILE A 27 10.96 34.34 1.56
CA ILE A 27 10.19 33.52 2.51
C ILE A 27 9.76 32.18 1.90
N VAL A 28 9.41 32.18 0.61
CA VAL A 28 9.04 30.96 -0.11
C VAL A 28 10.28 30.11 -0.40
N GLU A 29 11.42 30.77 -0.66
CA GLU A 29 12.70 30.14 -0.92
C GLU A 29 13.24 29.42 0.33
N ASN A 30 13.22 30.07 1.50
CA ASN A 30 13.64 29.50 2.79
C ASN A 30 12.75 28.34 3.30
N ALA A 31 11.51 28.21 2.81
CA ALA A 31 10.61 27.11 3.18
C ALA A 31 10.90 25.81 2.40
N ALA A 32 11.64 25.89 1.29
CA ALA A 32 11.93 24.78 0.39
C ALA A 32 13.44 24.45 0.26
N GLU A 33 14.31 25.15 0.99
CA GLU A 33 15.74 24.85 1.00
C GLU A 33 16.03 23.45 1.59
N ASN A 34 16.72 22.61 0.82
CA ASN A 34 17.17 21.24 1.11
C ASN A 34 16.18 20.08 0.89
N THR A 35 15.21 20.19 -0.04
CA THR A 35 14.29 19.08 -0.36
C THR A 35 14.83 18.06 -1.39
N GLU A 36 16.13 17.75 -1.42
CA GLU A 36 16.65 16.66 -2.26
C GLU A 36 16.47 15.30 -1.56
N SER A 37 15.24 14.76 -1.62
CA SER A 37 14.99 13.35 -1.32
C SER A 37 15.31 12.50 -2.55
N SER A 38 16.14 11.47 -2.38
CA SER A 38 16.42 10.46 -3.42
C SER A 38 15.18 9.65 -3.83
N ILE A 39 14.08 9.73 -3.07
CA ILE A 39 12.81 9.05 -3.36
C ILE A 39 11.79 10.11 -3.78
N SER A 40 11.33 10.03 -5.03
CA SER A 40 10.30 10.92 -5.59
C SER A 40 8.89 10.50 -5.11
N ILE A 41 8.61 10.72 -3.82
CA ILE A 41 7.32 10.44 -3.18
C ILE A 41 6.16 11.12 -3.95
N LYS A 42 6.43 12.23 -4.64
CA LYS A 42 5.47 12.99 -5.48
C LYS A 42 4.71 12.16 -6.54
N ARG A 43 5.18 10.97 -6.94
CA ARG A 43 4.50 10.13 -7.96
C ARG A 43 3.54 9.07 -7.40
N LEU A 44 3.46 8.88 -6.09
CA LEU A 44 2.70 7.79 -5.46
C LEU A 44 1.48 8.38 -4.72
N SER A 45 0.29 8.24 -5.30
CA SER A 45 -0.94 8.89 -4.78
C SER A 45 -1.76 8.05 -3.79
N LYS A 46 -1.47 6.75 -3.63
CA LYS A 46 -2.12 5.88 -2.62
C LYS A 46 -1.13 5.45 -1.54
N THR A 47 -1.56 5.47 -0.28
CA THR A 47 -0.74 5.17 0.91
C THR A 47 -0.07 3.78 0.88
N GLN A 48 -0.78 2.74 0.42
CA GLN A 48 -0.21 1.38 0.26
C GLN A 48 0.87 1.32 -0.83
N ASP A 49 0.75 2.16 -1.86
CA ASP A 49 1.72 2.22 -2.96
C ASP A 49 3.00 2.92 -2.51
N ILE A 50 2.92 3.88 -1.57
CA ILE A 50 4.10 4.51 -0.96
C ILE A 50 4.89 3.50 -0.12
N PHE A 51 4.24 2.81 0.82
CA PHE A 51 4.92 1.85 1.69
C PHE A 51 5.57 0.70 0.90
N ASN A 52 4.82 0.11 -0.03
CA ASN A 52 5.34 -0.96 -0.88
C ASN A 52 6.42 -0.44 -1.85
N GLY A 53 6.25 0.77 -2.40
CA GLY A 53 7.25 1.40 -3.26
C GLY A 53 8.59 1.60 -2.56
N ILE A 54 8.58 2.17 -1.35
CA ILE A 54 9.80 2.33 -0.53
C ILE A 54 10.43 0.96 -0.27
N TYR A 55 9.62 -0.04 0.12
CA TYR A 55 10.14 -1.39 0.37
C TYR A 55 10.80 -2.01 -0.86
N TYR A 56 10.16 -1.97 -2.03
CA TYR A 56 10.71 -2.53 -3.25
C TYR A 56 11.99 -1.82 -3.69
N GLU A 57 12.05 -0.50 -3.53
CA GLU A 57 13.30 0.26 -3.75
C GLU A 57 14.42 -0.18 -2.81
N LYS A 58 14.12 -0.56 -1.56
CA LYS A 58 15.13 -1.06 -0.61
C LYS A 58 15.66 -2.44 -0.95
N ILE A 59 14.85 -3.31 -1.54
CA ILE A 59 15.26 -4.69 -1.86
C ILE A 59 15.66 -4.89 -3.31
N LYS A 60 15.52 -3.89 -4.20
CA LYS A 60 15.74 -4.05 -5.66
C LYS A 60 17.11 -4.63 -6.03
N ASN A 61 18.14 -4.29 -5.26
CA ASN A 61 19.52 -4.72 -5.47
C ASN A 61 19.96 -5.86 -4.52
N ASP A 62 19.02 -6.46 -3.78
CA ASP A 62 19.26 -7.54 -2.84
C ASP A 62 18.54 -8.80 -3.33
N ASP A 63 19.28 -9.70 -3.99
CA ASP A 63 18.72 -10.91 -4.60
C ASP A 63 18.14 -11.87 -3.56
N GLU A 64 18.75 -11.96 -2.37
CA GLU A 64 18.26 -12.81 -1.29
C GLU A 64 16.90 -12.32 -0.78
N LEU A 65 16.74 -11.01 -0.58
CA LEU A 65 15.48 -10.43 -0.13
C LEU A 65 14.38 -10.50 -1.19
N LYS A 66 14.72 -10.36 -2.48
CA LYS A 66 13.76 -10.57 -3.58
C LYS A 66 13.26 -12.02 -3.62
N GLU A 67 14.16 -12.98 -3.43
CA GLU A 67 13.77 -14.40 -3.38
C GLU A 67 12.89 -14.70 -2.16
N ILE A 68 13.15 -14.07 -1.01
CA ILE A 68 12.27 -14.19 0.17
C ILE A 68 10.89 -13.60 -0.10
N ASP A 69 10.79 -12.38 -0.66
CA ASP A 69 9.50 -11.75 -1.02
C ASP A 69 8.69 -12.66 -1.96
N LYS A 70 9.34 -13.18 -3.01
CA LYS A 70 8.72 -14.12 -3.95
C LYS A 70 8.23 -15.40 -3.26
N LYS A 71 9.05 -16.02 -2.41
CA LYS A 71 8.67 -17.23 -1.65
C LYS A 71 7.45 -16.98 -0.76
N ILE A 72 7.39 -15.82 -0.11
CA ILE A 72 6.27 -15.44 0.75
C ILE A 72 4.99 -15.26 -0.06
N SER A 73 5.07 -14.64 -1.23
CA SER A 73 3.91 -14.51 -2.14
C SER A 73 3.42 -15.90 -2.59
N LEU A 74 4.34 -16.75 -3.07
CA LEU A 74 4.01 -18.09 -3.57
C LEU A 74 3.39 -18.98 -2.49
N ILE A 75 3.93 -19.00 -1.27
CA ILE A 75 3.40 -19.87 -0.21
C ILE A 75 1.99 -19.42 0.23
N GLN A 76 1.67 -18.13 0.16
CA GLN A 76 0.34 -17.62 0.47
C GLN A 76 -0.70 -18.06 -0.59
N ASP A 77 -0.32 -18.02 -1.87
CA ASP A 77 -1.14 -18.49 -2.98
C ASP A 77 -1.36 -20.01 -2.93
N ASP A 78 -0.30 -20.76 -2.68
CA ASP A 78 -0.34 -22.21 -2.62
C ASP A 78 -1.16 -22.72 -1.42
N ALA A 79 -1.11 -22.02 -0.28
CA ALA A 79 -2.00 -22.30 0.85
C ALA A 79 -3.48 -22.21 0.45
N ASP A 80 -3.87 -21.21 -0.35
CA ASP A 80 -5.23 -21.07 -0.82
C ASP A 80 -5.62 -22.14 -1.86
N LYS A 81 -4.72 -22.49 -2.77
CA LYS A 81 -4.93 -23.58 -3.75
C LYS A 81 -5.14 -24.92 -3.06
N ILE A 82 -4.23 -25.30 -2.16
CA ILE A 82 -4.30 -26.57 -1.43
C ILE A 82 -5.60 -26.64 -0.62
N ARG A 83 -5.99 -25.56 0.05
CA ARG A 83 -7.26 -25.50 0.79
C ARG A 83 -8.46 -25.76 -0.12
N ARG A 84 -8.50 -25.18 -1.31
CA ARG A 84 -9.59 -25.39 -2.28
C ARG A 84 -9.63 -26.84 -2.77
N ILE A 85 -8.49 -27.43 -3.11
CA ILE A 85 -8.39 -28.82 -3.57
C ILE A 85 -8.99 -29.77 -2.53
N TYR A 86 -8.54 -29.68 -1.27
CA TYR A 86 -9.05 -30.57 -0.22
C TYR A 86 -10.53 -30.32 0.12
N ASN A 87 -11.00 -29.08 0.05
CA ASN A 87 -12.43 -28.80 0.22
C ASN A 87 -13.27 -29.50 -0.86
N SER A 88 -12.83 -29.46 -2.11
CA SER A 88 -13.49 -30.12 -3.24
C SER A 88 -13.51 -31.64 -3.07
N VAL A 89 -12.36 -32.24 -2.73
CA VAL A 89 -12.27 -33.69 -2.49
C VAL A 89 -13.20 -34.14 -1.36
N ILE A 90 -13.27 -33.39 -0.26
CA ILE A 90 -14.15 -33.71 0.87
C ILE A 90 -15.61 -33.59 0.44
N ALA A 91 -16.00 -32.49 -0.20
CA ALA A 91 -17.37 -32.27 -0.66
C ALA A 91 -17.83 -33.38 -1.63
N ASN A 92 -17.00 -33.73 -2.62
CA ASN A 92 -17.32 -34.80 -3.58
C ASN A 92 -17.46 -36.17 -2.89
N SER A 93 -16.68 -36.41 -1.84
CA SER A 93 -16.77 -37.66 -1.07
C SER A 93 -18.07 -37.71 -0.25
N ASP A 94 -18.44 -36.60 0.38
CA ASP A 94 -19.69 -36.45 1.12
C ASP A 94 -20.91 -36.63 0.18
N ASP A 95 -20.86 -36.03 -1.01
CA ASP A 95 -21.88 -36.16 -2.05
C ASP A 95 -22.02 -37.61 -2.52
N TYR A 96 -20.90 -38.32 -2.74
CA TYR A 96 -20.92 -39.74 -3.08
C TYR A 96 -21.65 -40.57 -2.01
N TYR A 97 -21.31 -40.39 -0.73
CA TYR A 97 -21.96 -41.13 0.36
C TYR A 97 -23.45 -40.79 0.47
N LEU A 98 -23.83 -39.54 0.24
CA LEU A 98 -25.22 -39.11 0.20
C LEU A 98 -25.99 -39.82 -0.93
N ILE A 99 -25.44 -39.83 -2.14
CA ILE A 99 -26.03 -40.49 -3.32
C ILE A 99 -26.16 -41.99 -3.07
N ALA A 100 -25.08 -42.65 -2.63
CA ALA A 100 -25.06 -44.08 -2.38
C ALA A 100 -26.06 -44.48 -1.28
N LYS A 101 -26.19 -43.68 -0.22
CA LYS A 101 -27.17 -43.89 0.85
C LYS A 101 -28.61 -43.79 0.32
N ASN A 102 -28.88 -42.86 -0.59
CA ASN A 102 -30.20 -42.74 -1.21
C ASN A 102 -30.52 -43.92 -2.13
N GLN A 103 -29.54 -44.42 -2.89
CA GLN A 103 -29.70 -45.63 -3.69
C GLN A 103 -29.96 -46.86 -2.80
N ALA A 104 -29.19 -47.03 -1.71
CA ALA A 104 -29.38 -48.13 -0.77
C ALA A 104 -30.78 -48.12 -0.14
N LYS A 105 -31.32 -46.94 0.21
CA LYS A 105 -32.69 -46.82 0.72
C LYS A 105 -33.76 -47.32 -0.25
N GLY A 106 -33.51 -47.21 -1.56
CA GLY A 106 -34.40 -47.68 -2.62
C GLY A 106 -34.43 -49.20 -2.82
N ILE A 107 -33.56 -49.96 -2.13
CA ILE A 107 -33.55 -51.41 -2.20
C ILE A 107 -34.78 -51.99 -1.48
N ASN A 108 -35.55 -52.81 -2.20
CA ASN A 108 -36.77 -53.44 -1.68
C ASN A 108 -36.49 -54.58 -0.69
N ASP A 109 -35.44 -55.36 -0.94
CA ASP A 109 -34.99 -56.40 -0.02
C ASP A 109 -34.49 -55.73 1.27
N SER A 110 -35.21 -55.97 2.37
CA SER A 110 -34.94 -55.33 3.64
C SER A 110 -33.60 -55.76 4.29
N VAL A 111 -33.16 -56.99 4.03
CA VAL A 111 -31.90 -57.53 4.56
C VAL A 111 -30.75 -56.91 3.79
N LEU A 112 -30.81 -56.96 2.46
CA LEU A 112 -29.79 -56.36 1.59
C LEU A 112 -29.70 -54.85 1.79
N ARG A 113 -30.84 -54.15 1.92
CA ARG A 113 -30.85 -52.72 2.25
C ARG A 113 -30.11 -52.42 3.54
N LYS A 114 -30.36 -53.19 4.60
CA LYS A 114 -29.72 -52.99 5.90
C LYS A 114 -28.21 -53.25 5.81
N GLU A 115 -27.81 -54.28 5.10
CA GLU A 115 -26.41 -54.60 4.84
C GLU A 115 -25.68 -53.45 4.12
N MET A 116 -26.26 -52.95 3.02
CA MET A 116 -25.66 -51.83 2.26
C MET A 116 -25.59 -50.55 3.09
N MET A 117 -26.62 -50.26 3.89
CA MET A 117 -26.62 -49.09 4.78
C MET A 117 -25.51 -49.18 5.85
N ASN A 118 -25.28 -50.36 6.40
CA ASN A 118 -24.20 -50.58 7.37
C ASN A 118 -22.82 -50.45 6.72
N LEU A 119 -22.62 -51.05 5.55
CA LEU A 119 -21.37 -50.96 4.79
C LEU A 119 -21.03 -49.50 4.44
N LEU A 120 -22.02 -48.73 3.98
CA LEU A 120 -21.84 -47.30 3.70
C LEU A 120 -21.50 -46.52 4.96
N LYS A 121 -22.18 -46.81 6.08
CA LYS A 121 -21.89 -46.16 7.36
C LYS A 121 -20.46 -46.42 7.83
N GLU A 122 -20.02 -47.67 7.85
CA GLU A 122 -18.67 -48.03 8.26
C GLU A 122 -17.59 -47.38 7.37
N SER A 123 -17.83 -47.33 6.07
CA SER A 123 -16.95 -46.65 5.11
C SER A 123 -16.90 -45.14 5.40
N SER A 124 -18.05 -44.48 5.58
CA SER A 124 -18.12 -43.05 5.86
C SER A 124 -17.50 -42.68 7.22
N ASP A 125 -17.68 -43.51 8.25
CA ASP A 125 -17.11 -43.28 9.58
C ASP A 125 -15.57 -43.36 9.53
N LYS A 126 -15.01 -44.29 8.74
CA LYS A 126 -13.55 -44.35 8.50
C LYS A 126 -13.04 -43.13 7.73
N TYR A 127 -13.79 -42.65 6.74
CA TYR A 127 -13.43 -41.45 6.00
C TYR A 127 -13.49 -40.19 6.88
N TYR A 128 -14.48 -40.08 7.76
CA TYR A 128 -14.64 -38.97 8.69
C TYR A 128 -13.38 -38.72 9.53
N LEU A 129 -12.70 -39.78 10.01
CA LEU A 129 -11.44 -39.64 10.74
C LEU A 129 -10.34 -38.98 9.89
N LYS A 130 -10.26 -39.31 8.60
CA LYS A 130 -9.33 -38.67 7.66
C LYS A 130 -9.69 -37.20 7.44
N VAL A 131 -10.97 -36.88 7.34
CA VAL A 131 -11.47 -35.50 7.24
C VAL A 131 -11.09 -34.67 8.46
N GLN A 132 -11.20 -35.22 9.67
CA GLN A 132 -10.77 -34.52 10.88
C GLN A 132 -9.28 -34.20 10.85
N LYS A 133 -8.44 -35.16 10.42
CA LYS A 133 -7.02 -34.89 10.29
C LYS A 133 -6.71 -33.79 9.29
N ILE A 134 -7.41 -33.76 8.16
CA ILE A 134 -7.27 -32.68 7.16
C ILE A 134 -7.73 -31.33 7.73
N LYS A 135 -8.79 -31.29 8.54
CA LYS A 135 -9.25 -30.05 9.21
C LYS A 135 -8.19 -29.49 10.15
N GLU A 136 -7.55 -30.34 10.96
CA GLU A 136 -6.43 -29.94 11.83
C GLU A 136 -5.28 -29.34 11.01
N LEU A 137 -4.85 -30.04 9.94
CA LEU A 137 -3.75 -29.57 9.09
C LEU A 137 -4.08 -28.24 8.41
N LYS A 138 -5.32 -28.06 7.92
CA LYS A 138 -5.79 -26.79 7.35
C LYS A 138 -5.78 -25.67 8.39
N HIS A 139 -6.12 -25.96 9.64
CA HIS A 139 -6.04 -24.99 10.72
C HIS A 139 -4.60 -24.55 10.97
N THR A 140 -3.66 -25.50 11.04
CA THR A 140 -2.22 -25.21 11.15
C THR A 140 -1.70 -24.39 9.97
N ILE A 141 -2.10 -24.71 8.74
CA ILE A 141 -1.75 -23.92 7.54
C ILE A 141 -2.23 -22.48 7.68
N ASN A 142 -3.45 -22.27 8.18
CA ASN A 142 -3.99 -20.93 8.39
C ASN A 142 -3.23 -20.15 9.47
N ILE A 143 -2.91 -20.79 10.60
CA ILE A 143 -2.06 -20.19 11.65
C ILE A 143 -0.72 -19.77 11.05
N ASN A 144 -0.05 -20.68 10.33
CA ASN A 144 1.25 -20.41 9.72
C ASN A 144 1.17 -19.26 8.70
N LYS A 145 0.12 -19.21 7.87
CA LYS A 145 -0.13 -18.10 6.93
C LYS A 145 -0.21 -16.75 7.66
N GLN A 146 -0.92 -16.68 8.78
CA GLN A 146 -1.04 -15.46 9.59
C GLN A 146 0.28 -15.07 10.25
N SER A 147 1.02 -16.04 10.78
CA SER A 147 2.35 -15.81 11.36
C SER A 147 3.34 -15.28 10.32
N ILE A 148 3.38 -15.90 9.14
CA ILE A 148 4.22 -15.44 8.01
C ILE A 148 3.84 -14.02 7.61
N TYR A 149 2.55 -13.72 7.43
CA TYR A 149 2.08 -12.38 7.10
C TYR A 149 2.50 -11.33 8.14
N SER A 150 2.36 -11.65 9.42
CA SER A 150 2.69 -10.75 10.53
C SER A 150 4.19 -10.47 10.61
N LEU A 151 5.01 -11.54 10.57
CA LEU A 151 6.46 -11.43 10.57
C LEU A 151 6.97 -10.66 9.36
N TYR A 152 6.40 -10.93 8.18
CA TYR A 152 6.78 -10.25 6.95
C TYR A 152 6.40 -8.76 6.97
N SER A 153 5.21 -8.43 7.47
CA SER A 153 4.79 -7.04 7.64
C SER A 153 5.71 -6.28 8.59
N ALA A 154 6.07 -6.89 9.73
CA ALA A 154 7.04 -6.31 10.66
C ALA A 154 8.43 -6.12 10.03
N PHE A 155 8.88 -7.09 9.24
CA PHE A 155 10.13 -6.97 8.48
C PHE A 155 10.10 -5.80 7.51
N LYS A 156 9.03 -5.66 6.71
CA LYS A 156 8.86 -4.54 5.78
C LYS A 156 8.90 -3.20 6.49
N ILE A 157 8.20 -3.06 7.62
CA ILE A 157 8.22 -1.84 8.45
C ILE A 157 9.64 -1.50 8.89
N ARG A 158 10.39 -2.47 9.43
CA ARG A 158 11.78 -2.25 9.86
C ARG A 158 12.69 -1.82 8.72
N LYS A 159 12.46 -2.33 7.49
CA LYS A 159 13.25 -1.98 6.31
C LYS A 159 12.91 -0.59 5.75
N THR A 160 11.66 -0.14 5.87
CA THR A 160 11.23 1.15 5.30
C THR A 160 11.32 2.32 6.28
N LEU A 161 11.26 2.07 7.59
CA LEU A 161 11.29 3.11 8.62
C LEU A 161 12.50 4.06 8.49
N PRO A 162 13.74 3.59 8.27
CA PRO A 162 14.89 4.49 8.13
C PRO A 162 14.80 5.46 6.95
N GLU A 163 14.12 5.08 5.85
CA GLU A 163 13.93 5.99 4.71
C GLU A 163 12.90 7.07 5.02
N ILE A 164 11.88 6.73 5.81
CA ILE A 164 10.90 7.71 6.29
C ILE A 164 11.58 8.71 7.22
N GLU A 165 12.42 8.24 8.14
CA GLU A 165 13.21 9.09 9.03
C GLU A 165 14.20 9.96 8.24
N LYS A 166 14.87 9.41 7.22
CA LYS A 166 15.73 10.18 6.33
C LYS A 166 14.95 11.29 5.61
N TYR A 167 13.76 10.99 5.11
CA TYR A 167 12.89 11.98 4.49
C TYR A 167 12.52 13.10 5.47
N GLN A 168 12.09 12.74 6.70
CA GLN A 168 11.74 13.70 7.74
C GLN A 168 12.92 14.59 8.14
N ASN A 169 14.11 14.01 8.30
CA ASN A 169 15.32 14.76 8.67
C ASN A 169 15.80 15.68 7.54
N ALA A 170 15.59 15.30 6.27
CA ALA A 170 15.88 16.15 5.12
C ALA A 170 14.84 17.27 4.93
N HIS A 171 13.64 17.14 5.51
CA HIS A 171 12.55 18.12 5.43
C HIS A 171 12.15 18.58 6.84
N PRO A 172 13.07 19.23 7.60
CA PRO A 172 12.78 19.65 8.96
C PRO A 172 11.61 20.62 8.97
N LEU A 173 10.64 20.39 9.86
CA LEU A 173 9.45 21.23 10.02
C LEU A 173 9.80 22.51 10.80
N LYS A 174 10.68 23.35 10.22
CA LYS A 174 10.99 24.67 10.79
C LYS A 174 9.75 25.56 10.68
N THR A 175 9.37 26.21 11.78
CA THR A 175 8.19 27.08 11.82
C THR A 175 8.51 28.52 11.48
N ASP A 176 9.79 28.92 11.48
CA ASP A 176 10.21 30.31 11.30
C ASP A 176 9.63 30.97 10.03
N SER A 177 9.55 30.21 8.93
CA SER A 177 8.95 30.68 7.67
C SER A 177 7.43 30.86 7.79
N LEU A 178 6.74 29.99 8.54
CA LEU A 178 5.31 30.10 8.82
C LEU A 178 5.03 31.28 9.76
N ASP A 179 5.82 31.44 10.82
CA ASP A 179 5.68 32.54 11.78
C ASP A 179 5.91 33.89 11.10
N SER A 180 6.93 33.98 10.25
CA SER A 180 7.21 35.16 9.44
C SER A 180 6.07 35.46 8.45
N PHE A 181 5.49 34.43 7.84
CA PHE A 181 4.36 34.59 6.94
C PHE A 181 3.06 35.00 7.66
N ILE A 182 2.80 34.48 8.85
CA ILE A 182 1.69 34.90 9.72
C ILE A 182 1.84 36.37 10.10
N ASN A 183 3.05 36.81 10.47
CA ASN A 183 3.31 38.21 10.81
C ASN A 183 3.04 39.15 9.63
N LYS A 184 3.40 38.75 8.41
CA LYS A 184 3.03 39.50 7.19
C LYS A 184 1.52 39.61 7.02
N GLN A 185 0.79 38.52 7.21
CA GLN A 185 -0.67 38.54 7.14
C GLN A 185 -1.29 39.45 8.20
N ASN A 186 -0.83 39.36 9.45
CA ASN A 186 -1.32 40.20 10.54
C ASN A 186 -1.11 41.69 10.24
N LYS A 187 0.05 42.07 9.70
CA LYS A 187 0.31 43.45 9.31
C LYS A 187 -0.65 43.94 8.22
N LEU A 188 -0.89 43.12 7.19
CA LEU A 188 -1.86 43.45 6.14
C LEU A 188 -3.28 43.59 6.70
N LEU A 189 -3.69 42.71 7.61
CA LEU A 189 -5.00 42.81 8.26
C LEU A 189 -5.16 44.12 9.04
N GLU A 190 -4.12 44.56 9.76
CA GLU A 190 -4.14 45.85 10.44
C GLU A 190 -4.19 47.04 9.47
N GLU A 191 -3.46 46.99 8.36
CA GLU A 191 -3.54 48.02 7.30
C GLU A 191 -4.97 48.10 6.74
N LEU A 192 -5.59 46.97 6.43
CA LEU A 192 -6.96 46.92 5.91
C LEU A 192 -8.01 47.43 6.91
N LYS A 193 -7.86 47.14 8.20
CA LYS A 193 -8.77 47.66 9.25
C LYS A 193 -8.70 49.19 9.38
N ASN A 194 -7.56 49.78 9.06
CA ASN A 194 -7.31 51.22 9.19
C ASN A 194 -7.66 52.01 7.92
N LEU A 195 -8.04 51.34 6.83
CA LEU A 195 -8.63 51.98 5.64
C LEU A 195 -10.08 52.37 5.96
N LYS A 196 -10.26 53.63 6.38
CA LYS A 196 -11.56 54.31 6.42
C LYS A 196 -11.84 55.03 5.12
#